data_AF-A0A6G1RLN1-F1
#
_entry.id   AF-A0A6G1RLN1-F1
#
_cell.length_a   1.000
_cell.length_b   1.000
_cell.length_c   1.000
_cell.angle_alpha   90.00
_cell.angle_beta   90.00
_cell.angle_gamma   90.00
#
_symmetry.space_group_name_H-M   'P 1'
#
loop_
_entity.id
_entity.type
_entity.pdbx_description
1 polymer ?
#
loop_
_entity_poly.entity_id
_entity_poly.type
_entity_poly.pdbx_seq_one_letter_code
_entity_poly.pdbx_strand_id
1 'polypeptide(L)'
;QTYTTIRVPVSSSVKEVISAVADKLGSGEGLIIVKMSSGGEKVVLKPHDVSVFTTLTVNGRLFACPRDQFDSLAPLPEQEGPSTGTVGTFELMSSKDLAHQMTIYDWELFNCVHELELIYHTFGRHNFKKTTANLDLFLRRFNEIQFWVVTEICLCSQLSKRVQLLKKYIKIAAHCKEYKNLNSFFAIIMGLSNVAVSRLSLTWEKLPSKFKKIYAEFESLMDPSRNHRAYRLTVAKLDPPIIPFMPLLIKDMTFTHEGNKTFTDNLVNFEKMRMIANTVRTVKFCRSQSFNPDAALTNKNHQDVRSYVRQLNVIDNQRTLSQMSHRLEPRRA
;
A
#
# COMPACT_ATOMS: atom_id res chain seq x y z
N GLN A 1 -19.46 -7.00 -19.63
CA GLN A 1 -19.81 -6.69 -18.22
C GLN A 1 -20.27 -5.25 -18.18
N THR A 2 -21.36 -4.94 -17.47
CA THR A 2 -21.89 -3.58 -17.26
C THR A 2 -21.70 -3.20 -15.78
N TYR A 3 -21.94 -1.93 -15.42
CA TYR A 3 -21.85 -1.49 -14.03
C TYR A 3 -23.06 -0.63 -13.63
N THR A 4 -23.32 -0.59 -12.32
CA THR A 4 -24.34 0.28 -11.71
C THR A 4 -23.66 1.18 -10.69
N THR A 5 -23.77 2.49 -10.87
CA THR A 5 -23.29 3.45 -9.86
C THR A 5 -24.33 3.58 -8.75
N ILE A 6 -23.99 3.19 -7.53
CA ILE A 6 -24.83 3.37 -6.34
C ILE A 6 -24.38 4.57 -5.51
N ARG A 7 -25.29 5.17 -4.76
CA ARG A 7 -25.01 6.25 -3.81
C ARG A 7 -25.34 5.76 -2.40
N VAL A 8 -24.31 5.41 -1.64
CA VAL A 8 -24.45 4.88 -0.28
C VAL A 8 -23.39 5.50 0.66
N PRO A 9 -23.63 5.55 1.97
CA PRO A 9 -22.61 5.92 2.94
C PRO A 9 -21.32 5.09 2.83
N VAL A 10 -20.16 5.69 3.11
CA VAL A 10 -18.87 4.96 3.13
C VAL A 10 -18.88 3.81 4.14
N SER A 11 -19.58 3.99 5.26
CA SER A 11 -19.73 2.99 6.32
C SER A 11 -20.76 1.89 6.02
N SER A 12 -21.37 1.90 4.84
CA SER A 12 -22.45 0.96 4.53
C SER A 12 -22.06 -0.50 4.67
N SER A 13 -23.03 -1.29 5.12
CA SER A 13 -22.90 -2.75 5.15
C SER A 13 -23.05 -3.34 3.76
N VAL A 14 -22.53 -4.54 3.54
CA VAL A 14 -22.74 -5.30 2.29
C VAL A 14 -24.22 -5.53 2.03
N LYS A 15 -25.03 -5.74 3.08
CA LYS A 15 -26.49 -5.84 2.95
C LYS A 15 -27.11 -4.57 2.34
N GLU A 16 -26.68 -3.39 2.78
CA GLU A 16 -27.14 -2.11 2.20
C GLU A 16 -26.66 -1.94 0.76
N VAL A 17 -25.43 -2.36 0.45
CA VAL A 17 -24.91 -2.36 -0.93
C VAL A 17 -25.76 -3.25 -1.83
N ILE A 18 -26.09 -4.48 -1.41
CA ILE A 18 -26.96 -5.39 -2.16
C ILE A 18 -28.32 -4.74 -2.41
N SER A 19 -28.92 -4.14 -1.38
CA SER A 19 -30.21 -3.46 -1.50
C SER A 19 -30.17 -2.30 -2.51
N ALA A 20 -29.11 -1.48 -2.50
CA ALA A 20 -28.97 -0.35 -3.42
C ALA A 20 -28.70 -0.80 -4.87
N VAL A 21 -28.02 -1.93 -5.07
CA VAL A 21 -27.83 -2.52 -6.40
C VAL A 21 -29.14 -3.11 -6.91
N ALA A 22 -29.85 -3.88 -6.07
CA ALA A 22 -31.13 -4.49 -6.40
C ALA A 22 -32.19 -3.47 -6.84
N ASP A 23 -32.28 -2.35 -6.11
CA ASP A 23 -33.19 -1.24 -6.42
C ASP A 23 -33.00 -0.70 -7.85
N LYS A 24 -31.75 -0.53 -8.27
CA LYS A 24 -31.42 -0.01 -9.61
C LYS A 24 -31.55 -1.04 -10.74
N LEU A 25 -31.36 -2.32 -10.44
CA LEU A 25 -31.48 -3.40 -11.42
C LEU A 25 -32.91 -3.94 -11.55
N GLY A 26 -33.81 -3.58 -10.64
CA GLY A 26 -35.18 -4.12 -10.59
C GLY A 26 -35.24 -5.62 -10.24
N SER A 27 -34.12 -6.19 -9.78
CA SER A 27 -33.95 -7.62 -9.48
C SER A 27 -32.93 -7.78 -8.35
N GLY A 28 -33.38 -8.29 -7.21
CA GLY A 28 -32.56 -8.39 -5.98
C GLY A 28 -32.41 -9.78 -5.39
N GLU A 29 -33.13 -10.78 -5.90
CA GLU A 29 -33.10 -12.12 -5.29
C GLU A 29 -31.76 -12.81 -5.55
N GLY A 30 -31.13 -13.29 -4.48
CA GLY A 30 -29.93 -14.13 -4.55
C GLY A 30 -28.62 -13.41 -4.88
N LEU A 31 -28.59 -12.07 -4.94
CA LEU A 31 -27.35 -11.33 -5.19
C LEU A 31 -26.33 -11.48 -4.06
N ILE A 32 -25.08 -11.72 -4.43
CA ILE A 32 -23.91 -11.65 -3.57
C ILE A 32 -22.96 -10.56 -4.04
N ILE A 33 -22.19 -9.99 -3.10
CA ILE A 33 -21.10 -9.06 -3.43
C ILE A 33 -19.77 -9.80 -3.36
N VAL A 34 -18.97 -9.65 -4.41
CA VAL A 34 -17.68 -10.31 -4.58
C VAL A 34 -16.61 -9.26 -4.79
N LYS A 35 -15.52 -9.32 -4.01
CA LYS A 35 -14.28 -8.62 -4.34
C LYS A 35 -13.49 -9.48 -5.30
N MET A 36 -12.98 -8.87 -6.37
CA MET A 36 -12.07 -9.55 -7.29
C MET A 36 -10.78 -8.74 -7.47
N SER A 37 -9.63 -9.41 -7.30
CA SER A 37 -8.32 -8.85 -7.60
C SER A 37 -8.03 -8.87 -9.10
N SER A 38 -6.98 -8.17 -9.54
CA SER A 38 -6.48 -8.24 -10.92
C SER A 38 -5.97 -9.64 -11.31
N GLY A 39 -5.61 -10.48 -10.33
CA GLY A 39 -5.24 -11.88 -10.54
C GLY A 39 -6.43 -12.82 -10.74
N GLY A 40 -7.67 -12.34 -10.62
CA GLY A 40 -8.88 -13.17 -10.68
C GLY A 40 -9.22 -13.90 -9.39
N GLU A 41 -8.55 -13.57 -8.28
CA GLU A 41 -8.91 -14.11 -6.96
C GLU A 41 -10.22 -13.46 -6.51
N LYS A 42 -11.19 -14.30 -6.14
CA LYS A 42 -12.57 -13.91 -5.81
C LYS A 42 -12.86 -14.16 -4.34
N VAL A 43 -13.39 -13.16 -3.64
CA VAL A 43 -13.79 -13.26 -2.22
C VAL A 43 -15.23 -12.79 -2.07
N VAL A 44 -16.11 -13.71 -1.67
CA VAL A 44 -17.50 -13.38 -1.33
C VAL A 44 -17.54 -12.62 0.00
N LEU A 45 -18.19 -11.47 0.01
CA LEU A 45 -18.34 -10.66 1.21
C LEU A 45 -19.55 -11.07 2.04
N LYS A 46 -19.42 -10.98 3.36
CA LYS A 46 -20.50 -11.32 4.27
C LYS A 46 -21.48 -10.15 4.36
N PRO A 47 -22.80 -10.39 4.52
CA PRO A 47 -23.79 -9.31 4.62
C PRO A 47 -23.52 -8.28 5.74
N HIS A 48 -22.84 -8.69 6.81
CA HIS A 48 -22.48 -7.84 7.95
C HIS A 48 -21.12 -7.13 7.81
N ASP A 49 -20.35 -7.40 6.75
CA ASP A 49 -19.14 -6.63 6.48
C ASP A 49 -19.50 -5.18 6.19
N VAL A 50 -18.73 -4.23 6.74
CA VAL A 50 -18.97 -2.79 6.62
C VAL A 50 -17.80 -2.09 5.97
N SER A 51 -18.05 -0.98 5.28
CA SER A 51 -17.01 -0.12 4.72
C SER A 51 -16.07 -0.85 3.77
N VAL A 52 -16.62 -1.65 2.85
CA VAL A 52 -15.84 -2.58 2.02
C VAL A 52 -15.14 -1.91 0.83
N PHE A 53 -15.54 -0.69 0.45
CA PHE A 53 -15.03 0.03 -0.72
C PHE A 53 -13.53 0.33 -0.66
N THR A 54 -13.01 0.68 0.51
CA THR A 54 -11.60 1.04 0.73
C THR A 54 -10.70 -0.16 0.99
N THR A 55 -11.28 -1.33 1.25
CA THR A 55 -10.54 -2.58 1.57
C THR A 55 -10.14 -3.40 0.34
N LEU A 56 -10.34 -2.86 -0.86
CA LEU A 56 -9.94 -3.50 -2.12
C LEU A 56 -8.42 -3.42 -2.30
N THR A 57 -7.87 -4.35 -3.10
CA THR A 57 -6.49 -4.23 -3.60
C THR A 57 -6.35 -3.02 -4.54
N VAL A 58 -5.14 -2.71 -4.98
CA VAL A 58 -4.85 -1.51 -5.79
C VAL A 58 -5.68 -1.47 -7.07
N ASN A 59 -5.85 -2.59 -7.76
CA ASN A 59 -6.73 -2.69 -8.93
C ASN A 59 -7.97 -3.56 -8.65
N GLY A 60 -8.34 -3.74 -7.38
CA GLY A 60 -9.51 -4.52 -7.00
C GLY A 60 -10.82 -3.89 -7.49
N ARG A 61 -11.84 -4.72 -7.72
CA ARG A 61 -13.19 -4.31 -8.10
C ARG A 61 -14.24 -5.08 -7.30
N LEU A 62 -15.42 -4.46 -7.16
CA LEU A 62 -16.60 -5.08 -6.57
C LEU A 62 -17.56 -5.52 -7.67
N PHE A 63 -18.07 -6.73 -7.55
CA PHE A 63 -19.06 -7.33 -8.44
C PHE A 63 -20.30 -7.68 -7.63
N ALA A 64 -21.46 -7.49 -8.24
CA ALA A 64 -22.71 -8.06 -7.77
C ALA A 64 -23.16 -9.10 -8.79
N CYS A 65 -23.40 -10.33 -8.35
CA CYS A 65 -23.90 -11.40 -9.20
C CYS A 65 -24.76 -12.40 -8.42
N PRO A 66 -25.62 -13.16 -9.08
CA PRO A 66 -26.18 -14.40 -8.53
C PRO A 66 -25.10 -15.40 -8.15
N ARG A 67 -25.39 -16.31 -7.20
CA ARG A 67 -24.40 -17.29 -6.69
C ARG A 67 -23.90 -18.27 -7.75
N ASP A 68 -24.77 -18.68 -8.67
CA ASP A 68 -24.46 -19.58 -9.79
C ASP A 68 -23.52 -18.95 -10.83
N GLN A 69 -23.40 -17.61 -10.87
CA GLN A 69 -22.49 -16.90 -11.76
C GLN A 69 -21.11 -16.62 -11.15
N PHE A 70 -20.88 -17.00 -9.90
CA PHE A 70 -19.64 -16.72 -9.16
C PHE A 70 -18.39 -17.25 -9.90
N ASP A 71 -18.45 -18.48 -10.41
CA ASP A 71 -17.32 -19.12 -11.07
C ASP A 71 -17.01 -18.49 -12.44
N SER A 72 -18.03 -17.94 -13.11
CA SER A 72 -17.90 -17.27 -14.42
C SER A 72 -17.38 -15.82 -14.33
N LEU A 73 -17.31 -15.23 -13.13
CA LEU A 73 -16.71 -13.90 -12.96
C LEU A 73 -15.24 -13.91 -13.37
N ALA A 74 -14.85 -12.90 -14.16
CA ALA A 74 -13.50 -12.68 -14.67
C ALA A 74 -13.09 -11.21 -14.51
N PRO A 75 -11.80 -10.91 -14.26
CA PRO A 75 -11.29 -9.55 -14.14
C PRO A 75 -11.65 -8.66 -15.33
N LEU A 76 -11.84 -7.37 -15.05
CA LEU A 76 -12.01 -6.35 -16.09
C LEU A 76 -10.66 -5.96 -16.71
N PRO A 77 -10.60 -5.57 -18.01
CA PRO A 77 -9.36 -5.12 -18.64
C PRO A 77 -8.67 -3.96 -17.90
N GLU A 78 -9.43 -3.04 -17.31
CA GLU A 78 -8.90 -1.93 -16.50
C GLU A 78 -8.21 -2.37 -15.19
N GLN A 79 -8.38 -3.62 -14.75
CA GLN A 79 -7.69 -4.17 -13.58
C GLN A 79 -6.27 -4.64 -13.89
N GLU A 80 -5.93 -4.87 -15.16
CA GLU A 80 -4.61 -5.37 -15.58
C GLU A 80 -3.49 -4.34 -15.38
N GLY A 81 -3.85 -3.05 -15.26
CA GLY A 81 -2.90 -1.95 -15.11
C GLY A 81 -2.32 -1.47 -16.45
N PRO A 82 -1.28 -0.63 -16.42
CA PRO A 82 -0.70 -0.03 -17.63
C PRO A 82 0.05 -1.05 -18.50
N SER A 83 -0.04 -0.89 -19.82
CA SER A 83 0.75 -1.67 -20.79
C SER A 83 2.07 -1.01 -21.20
N THR A 84 2.23 0.29 -20.89
CA THR A 84 3.42 1.09 -21.21
C THR A 84 3.93 1.80 -19.96
N GLY A 85 5.24 1.74 -19.71
CA GLY A 85 5.85 2.42 -18.58
C GLY A 85 5.86 3.95 -18.74
N THR A 86 6.03 4.65 -17.62
CA THR A 86 6.03 6.13 -17.56
C THR A 86 7.43 6.73 -17.35
N VAL A 87 8.48 5.90 -17.51
CA VAL A 87 9.91 6.27 -17.39
C VAL A 87 10.22 7.63 -18.01
N GLY A 88 9.79 7.90 -19.24
CA GLY A 88 10.09 9.16 -19.93
C GLY A 88 9.59 10.42 -19.22
N THR A 89 8.54 10.30 -18.41
CA THR A 89 7.98 11.41 -17.63
C THR A 89 8.75 11.61 -16.32
N PHE A 90 8.86 10.58 -15.49
CA PHE A 90 9.44 10.76 -14.15
C PHE A 90 10.97 10.69 -14.13
N GLU A 91 11.63 10.17 -15.17
CA GLU A 91 13.08 10.24 -15.32
C GLU A 91 13.58 11.69 -15.27
N LEU A 92 12.84 12.61 -15.88
CA LEU A 92 13.11 14.05 -15.93
C LEU A 92 12.90 14.77 -14.58
N MET A 93 12.15 14.15 -13.67
CA MET A 93 11.89 14.69 -12.33
C MET A 93 13.05 14.35 -11.38
N SER A 94 13.48 15.29 -10.53
CA SER A 94 14.57 14.99 -9.59
C SER A 94 14.14 13.94 -8.54
N SER A 95 15.08 13.11 -8.08
CA SER A 95 14.79 12.12 -7.02
C SER A 95 14.34 12.78 -5.71
N LYS A 96 14.85 13.99 -5.43
CA LYS A 96 14.49 14.77 -4.24
C LYS A 96 13.05 15.29 -4.35
N ASP A 97 12.66 15.84 -5.51
CA ASP A 97 11.29 16.36 -5.72
C ASP A 97 10.25 15.24 -5.66
N LEU A 98 10.54 14.08 -6.27
CA LEU A 98 9.68 12.90 -6.17
C LEU A 98 9.50 12.47 -4.71
N ALA A 99 10.59 12.27 -3.98
CA ALA A 99 10.54 11.85 -2.57
C ALA A 99 9.82 12.88 -1.68
N HIS A 100 10.02 14.17 -1.95
CA HIS A 100 9.38 15.26 -1.24
C HIS A 100 7.86 15.29 -1.49
N GLN A 101 7.43 15.26 -2.76
CA GLN A 101 6.00 15.22 -3.10
C GLN A 101 5.32 13.94 -2.61
N MET A 102 6.02 12.79 -2.64
CA MET A 102 5.54 11.55 -2.01
C MET A 102 5.31 11.76 -0.52
N THR A 103 6.29 12.36 0.17
CA THR A 103 6.19 12.57 1.62
C THR A 103 5.09 13.55 2.00
N ILE A 104 4.87 14.63 1.23
CA ILE A 104 3.72 15.53 1.44
C ILE A 104 2.41 14.76 1.32
N TYR A 105 2.25 13.98 0.24
CA TYR A 105 1.01 13.23 0.03
C TYR A 105 0.80 12.15 1.10
N ASP A 106 1.86 11.45 1.50
CA ASP A 106 1.78 10.45 2.56
C ASP A 106 1.46 11.08 3.92
N TRP A 107 1.92 12.29 4.22
CA TRP A 107 1.53 13.04 5.41
C TRP A 107 0.05 13.44 5.42
N GLU A 108 -0.51 13.84 4.28
CA GLU A 108 -1.95 14.11 4.16
C GLU A 108 -2.76 12.85 4.48
N LEU A 109 -2.41 11.72 3.85
CA LEU A 109 -3.07 10.44 4.09
C LEU A 109 -2.93 9.99 5.55
N PHE A 110 -1.73 10.11 6.13
CA PHE A 110 -1.45 9.71 7.51
C PHE A 110 -2.19 10.57 8.53
N ASN A 111 -2.30 11.88 8.28
CA ASN A 111 -3.03 12.80 9.15
C ASN A 111 -4.55 12.61 9.07
N CYS A 112 -5.08 12.12 7.95
CA CYS A 112 -6.49 11.73 7.85
C CYS A 112 -6.84 10.52 8.74
N VAL A 113 -5.87 9.67 9.11
CA VAL A 113 -6.12 8.50 9.96
C VAL A 113 -6.44 8.93 11.39
N HIS A 114 -7.66 8.68 11.86
CA HIS A 114 -7.99 8.87 13.26
C HIS A 114 -7.39 7.75 14.12
N GLU A 115 -6.95 8.06 15.34
CA GLU A 115 -6.39 7.07 16.30
C GLU A 115 -7.33 5.88 16.57
N LEU A 116 -8.63 6.14 16.49
CA LEU A 116 -9.67 5.12 16.69
C LEU A 116 -9.83 4.18 15.50
N GLU A 117 -9.43 4.58 14.28
CA GLU A 117 -9.45 3.67 13.13
C GLU A 117 -8.50 2.49 13.35
N LEU A 118 -7.36 2.71 14.01
CA LEU A 118 -6.44 1.64 14.43
C LEU A 118 -7.12 0.66 15.39
N ILE A 119 -7.95 1.16 16.30
CA ILE A 119 -8.71 0.33 17.25
C ILE A 119 -9.79 -0.47 16.51
N TYR A 120 -10.61 0.19 15.69
CA TYR A 120 -11.68 -0.47 14.94
C TYR A 120 -11.13 -1.51 13.96
N HIS A 121 -10.00 -1.22 13.33
CA HIS A 121 -9.31 -2.17 12.47
C HIS A 121 -8.87 -3.41 13.26
N THR A 122 -8.20 -3.21 14.39
CA THR A 122 -7.61 -4.29 15.21
C THR A 122 -8.68 -5.18 15.85
N PHE A 123 -9.77 -4.61 16.35
CA PHE A 123 -10.85 -5.35 17.03
C PHE A 123 -12.00 -5.74 16.09
N GLY A 124 -11.87 -5.46 14.79
CA GLY A 124 -12.88 -5.79 13.78
C GLY A 124 -13.93 -4.69 13.57
N ARG A 125 -13.91 -4.07 12.39
CA ARG A 125 -14.80 -2.96 12.01
C ARG A 125 -16.30 -3.25 12.17
N HIS A 126 -16.71 -4.50 11.96
CA HIS A 126 -18.11 -4.93 12.09
C HIS A 126 -18.64 -4.81 13.52
N ASN A 127 -17.77 -4.93 14.53
CA ASN A 127 -18.15 -4.80 15.94
C ASN A 127 -18.54 -3.36 16.32
N PHE A 128 -18.03 -2.37 15.58
CA PHE A 128 -18.24 -0.95 15.87
C PHE A 128 -19.20 -0.28 14.88
N LYS A 129 -19.45 -0.91 13.71
CA LYS A 129 -20.16 -0.28 12.58
C LYS A 129 -19.55 1.08 12.20
N LYS A 130 -18.22 1.19 12.32
CA LYS A 130 -17.43 2.38 11.96
C LYS A 130 -16.53 2.05 10.78
N THR A 131 -16.22 3.07 9.99
CA THR A 131 -15.26 2.97 8.89
C THR A 131 -13.83 3.10 9.39
N THR A 132 -12.89 2.48 8.66
CA THR A 132 -11.45 2.71 8.77
C THR A 132 -10.88 3.17 7.42
N ALA A 133 -11.69 3.89 6.64
CA ALA A 133 -11.38 4.26 5.26
C ALA A 133 -10.03 4.97 5.12
N ASN A 134 -9.68 5.87 6.03
CA ASN A 134 -8.42 6.61 5.94
C ASN A 134 -7.25 5.67 6.20
N LEU A 135 -7.35 4.81 7.22
CA LEU A 135 -6.35 3.78 7.47
C LEU A 135 -6.21 2.82 6.28
N ASP A 136 -7.33 2.35 5.73
CA ASP A 136 -7.34 1.43 4.59
C ASP A 136 -6.63 2.04 3.37
N LEU A 137 -6.92 3.30 3.04
CA LEU A 137 -6.28 4.03 1.95
C LEU A 137 -4.79 4.25 2.19
N PHE A 138 -4.39 4.56 3.42
CA PHE A 138 -2.98 4.76 3.76
C PHE A 138 -2.17 3.45 3.74
N LEU A 139 -2.78 2.32 4.16
CA LEU A 139 -2.16 1.00 4.01
C LEU A 139 -2.11 0.56 2.53
N ARG A 140 -3.13 0.89 1.74
CA ARG A 140 -3.14 0.65 0.29
C ARG A 140 -2.04 1.46 -0.42
N ARG A 141 -1.77 2.70 0.02
CA ARG A 141 -0.68 3.54 -0.50
C ARG A 141 0.68 2.86 -0.41
N PHE A 142 0.95 2.10 0.66
CA PHE A 142 2.18 1.31 0.76
C PHE A 142 2.32 0.31 -0.40
N ASN A 143 1.25 -0.44 -0.68
CA ASN A 143 1.23 -1.42 -1.77
C ASN A 143 1.30 -0.74 -3.15
N GLU A 144 0.62 0.39 -3.32
CA GLU A 144 0.68 1.19 -4.56
C GLU A 144 2.11 1.62 -4.88
N ILE A 145 2.86 2.16 -3.92
CA ILE A 145 4.26 2.55 -4.10
C ILE A 145 5.14 1.33 -4.39
N GLN A 146 4.94 0.23 -3.66
CA GLN A 146 5.68 -1.00 -3.87
C GLN A 146 5.49 -1.52 -5.31
N PHE A 147 4.24 -1.62 -5.76
CA PHE A 147 3.92 -2.09 -7.12
C PHE A 147 4.30 -1.10 -8.20
N TRP A 148 4.33 0.21 -7.93
CA TRP A 148 4.86 1.21 -8.85
C TRP A 148 6.31 0.93 -9.23
N VAL A 149 7.17 0.63 -8.24
CA VAL A 149 8.57 0.25 -8.49
C VAL A 149 8.67 -0.96 -9.41
N VAL A 150 7.91 -2.02 -9.10
CA VAL A 150 7.96 -3.27 -9.86
C VAL A 150 7.42 -3.06 -11.28
N THR A 151 6.33 -2.30 -11.42
CA THR A 151 5.67 -1.99 -12.70
C THR A 151 6.64 -1.30 -13.65
N GLU A 152 7.24 -0.18 -13.23
CA GLU A 152 8.14 0.60 -14.09
C GLU A 152 9.39 -0.18 -14.50
N ILE A 153 9.95 -0.99 -13.59
CA ILE A 153 11.10 -1.85 -13.91
C ILE A 153 10.71 -2.93 -14.92
N CYS A 154 9.56 -3.60 -14.74
CA CYS A 154 9.11 -4.69 -15.61
C CYS A 154 8.62 -4.20 -16.98
N LEU A 155 8.17 -2.94 -17.09
CA LEU A 155 7.78 -2.33 -18.36
C LEU A 155 8.97 -1.71 -19.12
N CYS A 156 10.15 -1.62 -18.50
CA CYS A 156 11.33 -1.03 -19.11
C CYS A 156 12.17 -2.08 -19.87
N SER A 157 11.97 -2.18 -21.19
CA SER A 157 12.64 -3.17 -22.04
C SER A 157 14.14 -2.95 -22.20
N GLN A 158 14.61 -1.70 -22.17
CA GLN A 158 16.02 -1.35 -22.37
C GLN A 158 16.84 -1.56 -21.09
N LEU A 159 17.83 -2.47 -21.13
CA LEU A 159 18.68 -2.81 -19.98
C LEU A 159 19.39 -1.58 -19.38
N SER A 160 19.94 -0.69 -20.20
CA SER A 160 20.63 0.52 -19.72
C SER A 160 19.69 1.44 -18.93
N LYS A 161 18.46 1.63 -19.40
CA LYS A 161 17.44 2.42 -18.69
C LYS A 161 16.93 1.73 -17.43
N ARG A 162 16.81 0.39 -17.41
CA ARG A 162 16.49 -0.35 -16.17
C ARG A 162 17.53 -0.13 -15.08
N VAL A 163 18.81 -0.12 -15.43
CA VAL A 163 19.89 0.18 -14.46
C VAL A 163 19.75 1.59 -13.91
N GLN A 164 19.38 2.57 -14.76
CA GLN A 164 19.09 3.94 -14.34
C GLN A 164 17.88 4.01 -13.41
N LEU A 165 16.82 3.22 -13.66
CA LEU A 165 15.66 3.10 -12.78
C LEU A 165 16.03 2.56 -11.41
N LEU A 166 16.80 1.46 -11.31
CA LEU A 166 17.28 0.94 -10.01
C LEU A 166 18.01 2.03 -9.23
N LYS A 167 18.96 2.71 -9.88
CA LYS A 167 19.69 3.84 -9.28
C LYS A 167 18.75 4.96 -8.83
N LYS A 168 17.73 5.29 -9.62
CA LYS A 168 16.75 6.35 -9.33
C LYS A 168 15.88 5.99 -8.13
N TYR A 169 15.36 4.77 -8.04
CA TYR A 169 14.57 4.31 -6.90
C TYR A 169 15.38 4.26 -5.60
N ILE A 170 16.63 3.79 -5.65
CA ILE A 170 17.52 3.82 -4.48
C ILE A 170 17.74 5.26 -3.99
N LYS A 171 17.89 6.23 -4.91
CA LYS A 171 17.98 7.66 -4.54
C LYS A 171 16.68 8.21 -3.94
N ILE A 172 15.53 7.88 -4.52
CA ILE A 172 14.22 8.30 -3.99
C ILE A 172 14.04 7.74 -2.58
N ALA A 173 14.32 6.45 -2.37
CA ALA A 173 14.27 5.82 -1.05
C ALA A 173 15.20 6.53 -0.05
N ALA A 174 16.43 6.85 -0.45
CA ALA A 174 17.37 7.60 0.39
C ALA A 174 16.79 8.94 0.86
N HIS A 175 16.15 9.70 -0.03
CA HIS A 175 15.49 10.96 0.31
C HIS A 175 14.21 10.75 1.14
N CYS A 176 13.41 9.72 0.89
CA CYS A 176 12.27 9.39 1.78
C CYS A 176 12.75 9.11 3.22
N LYS A 177 13.86 8.37 3.38
CA LYS A 177 14.47 8.12 4.69
C LYS A 177 15.01 9.41 5.32
N GLU A 178 15.62 10.30 4.53
CA GLU A 178 16.06 11.64 4.97
C GLU A 178 14.89 12.48 5.50
N TYR A 179 13.74 12.44 4.83
CA TYR A 179 12.50 13.09 5.27
C TYR A 179 11.78 12.36 6.42
N LYS A 180 12.39 11.33 7.03
CA LYS A 180 11.78 10.47 8.06
C LYS A 180 10.45 9.82 7.61
N ASN A 181 10.25 9.68 6.30
CA ASN A 181 9.17 8.91 5.69
C ASN A 181 9.62 7.45 5.52
N LEU A 182 9.59 6.70 6.62
CA LEU A 182 10.03 5.32 6.63
C LEU A 182 9.03 4.40 5.91
N ASN A 183 7.74 4.76 5.87
CA ASN A 183 6.73 3.99 5.15
C ASN A 183 7.06 3.86 3.66
N SER A 184 7.27 4.98 2.98
CA SER A 184 7.56 4.99 1.53
C SER A 184 8.99 4.57 1.22
N PHE A 185 9.93 4.82 2.13
CA PHE A 185 11.25 4.19 2.07
C PHE A 185 11.12 2.66 1.98
N PHE A 186 10.44 2.01 2.94
CA PHE A 186 10.29 0.55 2.92
C PHE A 186 9.46 0.05 1.75
N ALA A 187 8.42 0.78 1.33
CA ALA A 187 7.64 0.40 0.15
C ALA A 187 8.53 0.31 -1.10
N ILE A 188 9.43 1.28 -1.30
CA ILE A 188 10.37 1.26 -2.43
C ILE A 188 11.36 0.11 -2.32
N ILE A 189 11.97 -0.11 -1.14
CA ILE A 189 12.93 -1.20 -0.95
C ILE A 189 12.26 -2.56 -1.16
N MET A 190 11.05 -2.78 -0.62
CA MET A 190 10.28 -4.00 -0.83
C MET A 190 9.89 -4.20 -2.31
N GLY A 191 9.64 -3.11 -3.05
CA GLY A 191 9.45 -3.17 -4.50
C GLY A 191 10.71 -3.64 -5.23
N LEU A 192 11.89 -3.16 -4.83
CA LEU A 192 13.18 -3.60 -5.38
C LEU A 192 13.52 -5.05 -5.00
N SER A 193 13.13 -5.50 -3.80
CA SER A 193 13.30 -6.88 -3.34
C SER A 193 12.29 -7.86 -3.95
N ASN A 194 11.22 -7.37 -4.60
CA ASN A 194 10.20 -8.22 -5.23
C ASN A 194 10.85 -9.22 -6.19
N VAL A 195 10.34 -10.46 -6.21
CA VAL A 195 10.89 -11.56 -7.02
C VAL A 195 11.01 -11.20 -8.51
N ALA A 196 10.10 -10.40 -9.06
CA ALA A 196 10.16 -9.96 -10.45
C ALA A 196 11.32 -8.97 -10.72
N VAL A 197 11.80 -8.24 -9.71
CA VAL A 197 12.91 -7.29 -9.82
C VAL A 197 14.22 -7.92 -9.39
N SER A 198 14.26 -8.60 -8.24
CA SER A 198 15.48 -9.19 -7.67
C SER A 198 16.09 -10.28 -8.56
N ARG A 199 15.28 -10.93 -9.41
CA ARG A 199 15.76 -11.93 -10.39
C ARG A 199 16.51 -11.37 -11.60
N LEU A 200 16.45 -10.06 -11.86
CA LEU A 200 17.04 -9.42 -13.04
C LEU A 200 18.57 -9.27 -12.89
N SER A 201 19.29 -10.39 -12.87
CA SER A 201 20.71 -10.44 -12.53
C SER A 201 21.56 -9.56 -13.44
N LEU A 202 21.28 -9.48 -14.74
CA LEU A 202 22.03 -8.64 -15.68
C LEU A 202 21.84 -7.15 -15.37
N THR A 203 20.65 -6.77 -14.93
CA THR A 203 20.34 -5.40 -14.49
C THR A 203 21.08 -5.08 -13.18
N TRP A 204 21.02 -5.96 -12.19
CA TRP A 204 21.71 -5.77 -10.90
C TRP A 204 23.23 -5.79 -11.03
N GLU A 205 23.80 -6.65 -11.86
CA GLU A 205 25.24 -6.72 -12.12
C GLU A 205 25.80 -5.40 -12.63
N LYS A 206 25.08 -4.74 -13.55
CA LYS A 206 25.47 -3.45 -14.14
C LYS A 206 25.22 -2.23 -13.23
N LEU A 207 24.56 -2.40 -12.09
CA LEU A 207 24.38 -1.32 -11.12
C LEU A 207 25.75 -0.93 -10.52
N PRO A 208 26.11 0.37 -10.47
CA PRO A 208 27.37 0.79 -9.89
C PRO A 208 27.50 0.36 -8.42
N SER A 209 28.70 -0.08 -8.02
CA SER A 209 28.99 -0.64 -6.69
C SER A 209 28.54 0.26 -5.52
N LYS A 210 28.67 1.58 -5.67
CA LYS A 210 28.15 2.57 -4.71
C LYS A 210 26.66 2.34 -4.40
N PHE A 211 25.82 2.12 -5.41
CA PHE A 211 24.38 1.94 -5.22
C PHE A 211 24.03 0.53 -4.73
N LYS A 212 24.81 -0.50 -5.11
CA LYS A 212 24.69 -1.84 -4.52
C LYS A 212 24.89 -1.80 -3.01
N LYS A 213 25.94 -1.09 -2.54
CA LYS A 213 26.22 -0.93 -1.11
C LYS A 213 25.08 -0.21 -0.37
N ILE A 214 24.60 0.91 -0.93
CA ILE A 214 23.48 1.66 -0.35
C ILE A 214 22.21 0.78 -0.27
N TYR A 215 21.89 0.04 -1.34
CA TYR A 215 20.74 -0.86 -1.34
C TYR A 215 20.88 -1.97 -0.29
N ALA A 216 22.05 -2.60 -0.16
CA ALA A 216 22.29 -3.63 0.86
C ALA A 216 22.14 -3.08 2.29
N GLU A 217 22.61 -1.85 2.56
CA GLU A 217 22.37 -1.17 3.83
C GLU A 217 20.88 -0.92 4.07
N PHE A 218 20.13 -0.53 3.04
CA PHE A 218 18.68 -0.33 3.14
C PHE A 218 17.92 -1.63 3.38
N GLU A 219 18.29 -2.71 2.69
CA GLU A 219 17.70 -4.03 2.85
C GLU A 219 17.95 -4.58 4.27
N SER A 220 19.12 -4.32 4.85
CA SER A 220 19.44 -4.72 6.23
C SER A 220 18.51 -4.12 7.30
N LEU A 221 17.89 -2.96 7.01
CA LEU A 221 16.91 -2.35 7.90
C LEU A 221 15.56 -3.09 7.92
N MET A 222 15.30 -3.94 6.92
CA MET A 222 14.09 -4.78 6.84
C MET A 222 14.23 -6.10 7.60
N ASP A 223 15.42 -6.42 8.13
CA ASP A 223 15.70 -7.69 8.79
C ASP A 223 14.65 -8.00 9.87
N PRO A 224 13.85 -9.09 9.73
CA PRO A 224 12.82 -9.44 10.69
C PRO A 224 13.40 -9.97 12.01
N SER A 225 14.69 -10.26 12.07
CA SER A 225 15.37 -10.84 13.24
C SER A 225 15.15 -10.01 14.50
N ARG A 226 14.95 -10.72 15.63
CA ARG A 226 14.69 -10.14 16.96
C ARG A 226 13.55 -9.12 16.93
N ASN A 227 12.47 -9.44 16.22
CA ASN A 227 11.29 -8.59 16.03
C ASN A 227 11.62 -7.23 15.39
N HIS A 228 12.24 -7.27 14.21
CA HIS A 228 12.63 -6.08 13.44
C HIS A 228 13.51 -5.10 14.24
N ARG A 229 14.52 -5.63 14.95
CA ARG A 229 15.36 -4.83 15.86
C ARG A 229 16.05 -3.66 15.15
N ALA A 230 16.54 -3.86 13.93
CA ALA A 230 17.23 -2.82 13.16
C ALA A 230 16.32 -1.60 12.90
N TYR A 231 15.10 -1.85 12.43
CA TYR A 231 14.07 -0.82 12.28
C TYR A 231 13.73 -0.14 13.62
N ARG A 232 13.45 -0.92 14.66
CA ARG A 232 13.04 -0.36 15.96
C ARG A 232 14.10 0.53 16.58
N LEU A 233 15.38 0.13 16.52
CA LEU A 233 16.51 0.96 16.96
C LEU A 233 16.69 2.22 16.13
N THR A 234 16.35 2.17 14.84
CA THR A 234 16.39 3.34 13.96
C THR A 234 15.32 4.35 14.37
N VAL A 235 14.06 3.90 14.50
CA VAL A 235 12.93 4.78 14.88
C VAL A 235 13.09 5.36 16.28
N ALA A 236 13.61 4.57 17.23
CA ALA A 236 13.83 5.04 18.60
C ALA A 236 14.81 6.21 18.72
N LYS A 237 15.63 6.47 17.69
CA LYS A 237 16.60 7.57 17.63
C LYS A 237 16.10 8.78 16.85
N LEU A 238 14.90 8.72 16.27
CA LEU A 238 14.33 9.80 15.48
C LEU A 238 13.37 10.63 16.33
N ASP A 239 13.43 11.94 16.17
CA ASP A 239 12.40 12.85 16.65
C ASP A 239 11.28 13.03 15.61
N PRO A 240 10.03 13.30 16.02
CA PRO A 240 8.96 13.73 15.12
C PRO A 240 9.38 14.95 14.28
N PRO A 241 8.76 15.20 13.11
CA PRO A 241 7.72 14.41 12.43
C PRO A 241 8.29 13.13 11.80
N ILE A 242 7.60 11.98 11.93
CA ILE A 242 7.99 10.68 11.36
C ILE A 242 6.76 10.01 10.73
N ILE A 243 6.91 9.39 9.56
CA ILE A 243 5.93 8.41 9.06
C ILE A 243 6.48 7.01 9.31
N PRO A 244 5.91 6.23 10.24
CA PRO A 244 6.46 4.92 10.62
C PRO A 244 6.20 3.85 9.55
N PHE A 245 6.89 2.72 9.65
CA PHE A 245 6.59 1.54 8.82
C PHE A 245 5.24 0.92 9.25
N MET A 246 4.16 1.36 8.61
CA MET A 246 2.79 1.05 9.03
C MET A 246 2.45 -0.45 9.03
N PRO A 247 2.85 -1.25 8.03
CA PRO A 247 2.60 -2.70 8.07
C PRO A 247 3.10 -3.38 9.35
N LEU A 248 4.27 -3.00 9.85
CA LEU A 248 4.79 -3.54 11.12
C LEU A 248 3.99 -3.06 12.33
N LEU A 249 3.52 -1.81 12.31
CA LEU A 249 2.66 -1.29 13.38
C LEU A 249 1.32 -2.03 13.45
N ILE A 250 0.69 -2.29 12.30
CA ILE A 250 -0.54 -3.08 12.22
C ILE A 250 -0.30 -4.54 12.65
N LYS A 251 0.85 -5.11 12.27
CA LYS A 251 1.28 -6.42 12.76
C LYS A 251 1.37 -6.42 14.30
N ASP A 252 2.04 -5.46 14.91
CA ASP A 252 2.15 -5.36 16.38
C ASP A 252 0.78 -5.30 17.07
N MET A 253 -0.16 -4.52 16.53
CA MET A 253 -1.53 -4.43 17.07
C MET A 253 -2.29 -5.75 16.92
N THR A 254 -2.17 -6.41 15.77
CA THR A 254 -2.83 -7.69 15.48
C THR A 254 -2.33 -8.79 16.42
N PHE A 255 -1.00 -8.94 16.53
CA PHE A 255 -0.38 -9.92 17.43
C PHE A 255 -0.71 -9.65 18.90
N THR A 256 -0.77 -8.38 19.31
CA THR A 256 -1.21 -8.02 20.67
C THR A 256 -2.67 -8.41 20.90
N HIS A 257 -3.54 -8.21 19.90
CA HIS A 257 -4.95 -8.56 20.01
C HIS A 257 -5.18 -10.07 20.08
N GLU A 258 -4.53 -10.84 19.22
CA GLU A 258 -4.68 -12.29 19.13
C GLU A 258 -3.99 -13.03 20.28
N GLY A 259 -2.83 -12.52 20.73
CA GLY A 259 -2.04 -13.14 21.79
C GLY A 259 -2.56 -12.91 23.21
N ASN A 260 -3.50 -11.97 23.41
CA ASN A 260 -4.01 -11.61 24.73
C ASN A 260 -5.54 -11.64 24.75
N LYS A 261 -6.16 -12.30 25.74
CA LYS A 261 -7.63 -12.30 25.88
C LYS A 261 -8.13 -10.90 26.27
N THR A 262 -9.26 -10.49 25.68
CA THR A 262 -9.93 -9.21 26.04
C THR A 262 -10.57 -9.27 27.43
N PHE A 263 -11.05 -10.44 27.83
CA PHE A 263 -11.64 -10.69 29.15
C PHE A 263 -10.92 -11.85 29.82
N THR A 264 -10.67 -11.72 31.13
CA THR A 264 -10.14 -12.77 32.01
C THR A 264 -11.05 -12.83 33.22
N ASP A 265 -11.62 -14.00 33.52
CA ASP A 265 -12.57 -14.19 34.63
C ASP A 265 -13.74 -13.19 34.62
N ASN A 266 -14.30 -12.94 33.43
CA ASN A 266 -15.36 -11.95 33.15
C ASN A 266 -15.00 -10.48 33.46
N LEU A 267 -13.74 -10.19 33.80
CA LEU A 267 -13.22 -8.83 33.96
C LEU A 267 -12.45 -8.38 32.72
N VAL A 268 -12.49 -7.08 32.43
CA VAL A 268 -11.75 -6.50 31.30
C VAL A 268 -10.24 -6.59 31.57
N ASN A 269 -9.49 -7.20 30.65
CA ASN A 269 -8.03 -7.24 30.72
C ASN A 269 -7.44 -5.87 30.36
N PHE A 270 -7.22 -5.03 31.37
CA PHE A 270 -6.68 -3.68 31.18
C PHE A 270 -5.21 -3.65 30.78
N GLU A 271 -4.46 -4.73 31.03
CA GLU A 271 -3.08 -4.87 30.55
C GLU A 271 -3.06 -4.92 29.02
N LYS A 272 -3.91 -5.75 28.41
CA LYS A 272 -4.12 -5.77 26.94
C LYS A 272 -4.50 -4.39 26.43
N MET A 273 -5.44 -3.70 27.10
CA MET A 273 -5.87 -2.36 26.67
C MET A 273 -4.70 -1.36 26.68
N ARG A 274 -3.83 -1.42 27.69
CA ARG A 274 -2.65 -0.57 27.80
C ARG A 274 -1.63 -0.86 26.71
N MET A 275 -1.40 -2.14 26.37
CA MET A 275 -0.51 -2.54 25.28
C MET A 275 -0.98 -1.97 23.93
N ILE A 276 -2.26 -2.14 23.60
CA ILE A 276 -2.84 -1.56 22.37
C ILE A 276 -2.72 -0.03 22.37
N ALA A 277 -3.06 0.61 23.49
CA ALA A 277 -2.98 2.06 23.62
C ALA A 277 -1.54 2.60 23.45
N ASN A 278 -0.52 1.84 23.86
CA ASN A 278 0.88 2.23 23.65
C ASN A 278 1.21 2.37 22.16
N THR A 279 0.77 1.42 21.33
CA THR A 279 0.98 1.49 19.88
C THR A 279 0.26 2.71 19.25
N VAL A 280 -0.96 3.01 19.70
CA VAL A 280 -1.69 4.21 19.26
C VAL A 280 -0.97 5.50 19.69
N ARG A 281 -0.43 5.55 20.92
CA ARG A 281 0.38 6.69 21.38
C ARG A 281 1.65 6.85 20.57
N THR A 282 2.27 5.78 20.08
CA THR A 282 3.40 5.86 19.14
C THR A 282 3.00 6.58 17.85
N VAL A 283 1.84 6.26 17.26
CA VAL A 283 1.32 6.98 16.09
C VAL A 283 1.14 8.47 16.40
N LYS A 284 0.55 8.78 17.55
CA LYS A 284 0.37 10.17 18.02
C LYS A 284 1.69 10.90 18.18
N PHE A 285 2.71 10.25 18.74
CA PHE A 285 4.06 10.81 18.88
C PHE A 285 4.68 11.10 17.50
N CYS A 286 4.62 10.14 16.57
CA CYS A 286 5.16 10.27 15.22
C CYS A 286 4.65 11.51 14.48
N ARG A 287 3.37 11.87 14.69
CA ARG A 287 2.70 13.04 14.07
C ARG A 287 2.56 14.26 14.99
N SER A 288 3.31 14.32 16.10
CA SER A 288 3.17 15.41 17.08
C SER A 288 3.76 16.75 16.62
N GLN A 289 4.55 16.75 15.55
CA GLN A 289 5.09 17.93 14.89
C GLN A 289 4.65 17.97 13.43
N SER A 290 4.52 19.18 12.86
CA SER A 290 4.20 19.35 11.45
C SER A 290 5.41 19.04 10.57
N PHE A 291 5.17 18.42 9.42
CA PHE A 291 6.18 18.24 8.40
C PHE A 291 6.33 19.52 7.57
N ASN A 292 7.40 20.28 7.81
CA ASN A 292 7.74 21.50 7.06
C ASN A 292 9.13 21.38 6.41
N PRO A 293 9.28 20.58 5.35
CA PRO A 293 10.52 20.53 4.58
C PRO A 293 10.68 21.80 3.70
N ASP A 294 11.13 22.91 4.27
CA ASP A 294 11.52 24.16 3.59
C ASP A 294 10.53 24.79 2.58
N ALA A 295 10.08 26.01 2.90
CA ALA A 295 9.23 26.89 2.09
C ALA A 295 9.84 27.38 0.75
N ALA A 296 10.87 26.71 0.22
CA ALA A 296 11.69 27.16 -0.91
C ALA A 296 11.47 26.34 -2.21
N LEU A 297 10.29 25.75 -2.39
CA LEU A 297 9.95 24.93 -3.58
C LEU A 297 8.77 25.51 -4.37
N THR A 298 8.75 26.84 -4.53
CA THR A 298 7.78 27.58 -5.36
C THR A 298 8.22 27.63 -6.84
N ASN A 299 8.41 26.47 -7.47
CA ASN A 299 8.69 26.36 -8.91
C ASN A 299 7.56 25.65 -9.68
N LYS A 300 7.32 26.05 -10.93
CA LYS A 300 6.26 25.49 -11.80
C LYS A 300 6.36 23.97 -12.00
N ASN A 301 7.56 23.39 -11.97
CA ASN A 301 7.79 21.94 -12.06
C ASN A 301 7.15 21.12 -10.91
N HIS A 302 6.78 21.72 -9.78
CA HIS A 302 6.19 20.99 -8.66
C HIS A 302 4.80 20.44 -8.95
N GLN A 303 4.01 21.10 -9.81
CA GLN A 303 2.64 20.65 -10.08
C GLN A 303 2.63 19.35 -10.91
N ASP A 304 3.55 19.20 -11.86
CA ASP A 304 3.68 17.99 -12.67
C ASP A 304 4.15 16.81 -11.82
N VAL A 305 5.17 17.03 -10.98
CA VAL A 305 5.65 16.01 -10.03
C VAL A 305 4.55 15.63 -9.04
N ARG A 306 3.82 16.61 -8.50
CA ARG A 306 2.69 16.39 -7.58
C ARG A 306 1.61 15.55 -8.23
N SER A 307 1.25 15.87 -9.48
CA SER A 307 0.21 15.16 -10.23
C SER A 307 0.63 13.71 -10.48
N TYR A 308 1.86 13.49 -10.96
CA TYR A 308 2.41 12.16 -11.17
C TYR A 308 2.41 11.31 -9.89
N VAL A 309 2.92 11.84 -8.78
CA VAL A 309 3.03 11.11 -7.50
C VAL A 309 1.67 10.69 -6.91
N ARG A 310 0.63 11.48 -7.18
CA ARG A 310 -0.73 11.27 -6.64
C ARG A 310 -1.65 10.46 -7.57
N GLN A 311 -1.19 10.15 -8.78
CA GLN A 311 -1.98 9.46 -9.80
C GLN A 311 -1.19 8.29 -10.38
N LEU A 312 -0.58 7.48 -9.50
CA LEU A 312 0.16 6.30 -9.91
C LEU A 312 -0.79 5.27 -10.51
N ASN A 313 -0.49 4.81 -11.72
CA ASN A 313 -1.12 3.65 -12.32
C ASN A 313 -0.13 2.49 -12.25
N VAL A 314 -0.54 1.38 -11.65
CA VAL A 314 0.36 0.26 -11.36
C VAL A 314 -0.25 -1.07 -11.78
N ILE A 315 0.60 -2.06 -11.99
CA ILE A 315 0.21 -3.48 -12.11
C ILE A 315 0.37 -4.08 -10.72
N ASP A 316 -0.72 -4.57 -10.11
CA ASP A 316 -0.69 -5.31 -8.84
C ASP A 316 -0.84 -6.83 -9.02
N ASN A 317 -0.94 -7.31 -10.27
CA ASN A 317 -0.95 -8.73 -10.60
C ASN A 317 0.49 -9.29 -10.65
N GLN A 318 0.91 -9.98 -9.58
CA GLN A 318 2.25 -10.55 -9.46
C GLN A 318 2.57 -11.58 -10.56
N ARG A 319 1.57 -12.31 -11.09
CA ARG A 319 1.78 -13.27 -12.18
C ARG A 319 2.19 -12.52 -13.46
N THR A 320 1.47 -11.45 -13.78
CA THR A 320 1.78 -10.57 -14.94
C THR A 320 3.18 -9.97 -14.83
N LEU A 321 3.53 -9.40 -13.67
CA LEU A 321 4.86 -8.84 -13.41
C LEU A 321 5.98 -9.88 -13.55
N SER A 322 5.75 -11.08 -13.03
CA SER A 322 6.74 -12.17 -13.13
C SER A 322 6.94 -12.61 -14.59
N GLN A 323 5.86 -12.74 -15.36
CA GLN A 323 5.95 -13.06 -16.79
C GLN A 323 6.69 -11.97 -17.58
N MET A 324 6.43 -10.70 -17.31
CA MET A 324 7.16 -9.58 -17.91
C MET A 324 8.65 -9.67 -17.59
N SER A 325 9.01 -9.86 -16.32
CA SER A 325 10.40 -10.03 -15.89
C SER A 325 11.10 -11.20 -16.60
N HIS A 326 10.43 -12.35 -16.74
CA HIS A 326 10.98 -13.51 -17.45
C HIS A 326 11.24 -13.23 -18.93
N ARG A 327 10.42 -12.40 -19.59
CA ARG A 327 10.65 -11.96 -20.97
C ARG A 327 11.81 -10.97 -21.10
N LEU A 328 12.03 -10.14 -20.08
CA LEU A 328 13.16 -9.20 -20.05
C LEU A 328 14.51 -9.90 -19.91
N GLU A 329 14.59 -10.87 -19.00
CA GLU A 329 15.80 -11.66 -18.73
C GLU A 329 15.44 -13.15 -18.52
N PRO A 330 15.41 -13.95 -19.61
CA PRO A 330 15.18 -15.39 -19.52
C PRO A 330 16.26 -16.07 -18.66
N ARG A 331 15.89 -17.11 -17.89
CA ARG A 331 16.90 -17.92 -17.20
C ARG A 331 17.74 -18.63 -18.28
N ARG A 332 19.07 -18.58 -18.16
CA ARG A 332 19.95 -19.42 -18.98
C ARG A 332 19.60 -20.89 -18.69
N ALA A 333 19.34 -21.65 -19.75
CA ALA A 333 19.06 -23.08 -19.69
C ALA A 333 20.28 -23.86 -19.18
#